data_AF-A0A066Z3R2-F1
#
_entry.id   AF-A0A066Z3R2-F1
#
_cell.length_a   1.000
_cell.length_b   1.000
_cell.length_c   1.000
_cell.angle_alpha   90.00
_cell.angle_beta   90.00
_cell.angle_gamma   90.00
#
_symmetry.space_group_name_H-M   'P 1'
#
loop_
_entity.id
_entity.type
_entity.pdbx_description
1 polymer ?
#
loop_
_entity_poly.entity_id
_entity_poly.type
_entity_poly.pdbx_seq_one_letter_code
_entity_poly.pdbx_strand_id
1 'polypeptide(L)'
;MNRRPTKALTLLAAGLATAGALMASPAQAATSTTTATETCSPWSLQSGLMTQVCASITGGSVQFLGRVALAGPPSPDFPPQQQELATTLSGQVVGGASLGSTSQYVNFLASTVTVNGPSGTVACGSTVSGTFSVTKFGWGPSPVTVNAVVPC
;
A
#
# COMPACT_ATOMS: atom_id res chain seq x y z
N MET A 1 29.43 -51.88 -27.20
CA MET A 1 29.79 -52.46 -25.88
C MET A 1 30.28 -51.30 -25.01
N ASN A 2 29.88 -51.01 -23.78
CA ASN A 2 28.87 -51.51 -22.85
C ASN A 2 28.69 -50.43 -21.76
N ARG A 3 27.44 -50.05 -21.48
CA ARG A 3 26.80 -49.77 -20.16
C ARG A 3 27.28 -48.61 -19.25
N ARG A 4 26.32 -47.71 -18.96
CA ARG A 4 26.20 -46.82 -17.76
C ARG A 4 26.08 -47.67 -16.47
N PRO A 5 26.36 -47.16 -15.24
CA PRO A 5 25.36 -46.41 -14.45
C PRO A 5 25.95 -45.38 -13.43
N THR A 6 25.29 -44.24 -13.18
CA THR A 6 24.32 -43.97 -12.08
C THR A 6 24.80 -44.36 -10.67
N LYS A 7 25.20 -43.37 -9.85
CA LYS A 7 25.28 -43.54 -8.38
C LYS A 7 24.06 -42.90 -7.72
N ALA A 8 23.20 -43.79 -7.23
CA ALA A 8 22.11 -43.55 -6.30
C ALA A 8 22.66 -43.50 -4.85
N LEU A 9 21.96 -42.79 -3.95
CA LEU A 9 21.95 -42.95 -2.48
C LEU A 9 20.94 -41.88 -1.96
N THR A 10 19.94 -42.09 -1.11
CA THR A 10 19.50 -43.26 -0.34
C THR A 10 18.04 -43.00 0.08
N LEU A 11 17.16 -43.99 -0.07
CA LEU A 11 15.83 -44.05 0.54
C LEU A 11 15.91 -44.90 1.82
N LEU A 12 15.43 -44.38 2.95
CA LEU A 12 14.88 -45.16 4.09
C LEU A 12 13.67 -44.37 4.60
N ALA A 13 12.42 -44.78 4.39
CA ALA A 13 11.69 -46.00 4.75
C ALA A 13 11.18 -46.03 6.22
N ALA A 14 9.84 -45.91 6.30
CA ALA A 14 8.90 -46.59 7.19
C ALA A 14 8.89 -46.27 8.70
N GLY A 15 7.78 -45.66 9.12
CA GLY A 15 7.18 -45.81 10.44
C GLY A 15 5.66 -45.69 10.32
N LEU A 16 4.93 -46.81 10.46
CA LEU A 16 3.46 -46.91 10.46
C LEU A 16 2.98 -47.16 11.90
N ALA A 17 1.70 -46.79 12.15
CA ALA A 17 0.88 -47.00 13.36
C ALA A 17 0.99 -45.87 14.41
N THR A 18 -0.06 -45.26 14.98
CA THR A 18 -1.50 -45.52 15.09
C THR A 18 -2.24 -44.18 15.33
N ALA A 19 -3.54 -44.15 15.02
CA ALA A 19 -4.44 -43.00 15.17
C ALA A 19 -4.42 -42.34 16.56
N GLY A 20 -4.30 -41.01 16.55
CA GLY A 20 -4.54 -40.12 17.67
C GLY A 20 -4.57 -38.69 17.13
N ALA A 21 -5.77 -38.12 17.04
CA ALA A 21 -5.99 -36.79 16.48
C ALA A 21 -5.24 -35.72 17.29
N LEU A 22 -4.13 -35.24 16.74
CA LEU A 22 -3.56 -33.95 17.08
C LEU A 22 -3.34 -33.23 15.75
N MET A 23 -4.27 -32.32 15.47
CA MET A 23 -4.17 -31.35 14.38
C MET A 23 -2.86 -30.57 14.57
N ALA A 24 -1.79 -31.03 13.91
CA ALA A 24 -0.58 -30.25 13.71
C ALA A 24 -0.98 -29.10 12.78
N SER A 25 -1.48 -28.03 13.40
CA SER A 25 -1.64 -26.74 12.74
C SER A 25 -0.26 -26.35 12.19
N PRO A 26 -0.16 -25.81 10.96
CA PRO A 26 1.10 -25.26 10.52
C PRO A 26 1.56 -24.27 11.58
N ALA A 27 2.83 -24.38 11.99
CA ALA A 27 3.48 -23.36 12.79
C ALA A 27 3.43 -22.06 11.97
N GLN A 28 2.36 -21.31 12.17
CA GLN A 28 2.27 -19.92 11.77
C GLN A 28 3.36 -19.26 12.60
N ALA A 29 4.45 -18.89 11.94
CA ALA A 29 5.33 -17.87 12.49
C ALA A 29 4.41 -16.78 13.00
N ALA A 30 4.47 -16.47 14.30
CA ALA A 30 3.76 -15.36 14.86
C ALA A 30 4.32 -14.11 14.17
N THR A 31 3.76 -13.74 13.02
CA THR A 31 3.80 -12.37 12.55
C THR A 31 3.20 -11.60 13.71
N SER A 32 4.07 -10.92 14.47
CA SER A 32 3.63 -9.89 15.39
C SER A 32 2.67 -9.02 14.58
N THR A 33 1.37 -9.17 14.84
CA THR A 33 0.35 -8.35 14.20
C THR A 33 0.50 -6.99 14.84
N THR A 34 1.50 -6.24 14.42
CA THR A 34 1.59 -4.82 14.72
C THR A 34 0.39 -4.23 14.01
N THR A 35 -0.67 -3.90 14.77
CA THR A 35 -1.90 -3.34 14.24
C THR A 35 -1.56 -2.08 13.47
N ALA A 36 -1.68 -2.13 12.15
CA ALA A 36 -1.48 -0.97 11.30
C ALA A 36 -2.62 0.02 11.55
N THR A 37 -2.28 1.20 12.06
CA THR A 37 -3.24 2.30 12.25
C THR A 37 -3.21 3.17 11.00
N GLU A 38 -4.33 3.25 10.29
CA GLU A 38 -4.45 4.09 9.10
C GLU A 38 -5.24 5.35 9.43
N THR A 39 -4.62 6.51 9.20
CA THR A 39 -5.27 7.82 9.33
C THR A 39 -5.41 8.42 7.94
N CYS A 40 -6.64 8.74 7.53
CA CYS A 40 -6.92 9.29 6.20
C CYS A 40 -7.47 10.71 6.27
N SER A 41 -7.12 11.53 5.27
CA SER A 41 -7.79 12.80 5.01
C SER A 41 -9.25 12.55 4.60
N PRO A 42 -10.14 13.55 4.73
CA PRO A 42 -11.41 13.51 4.02
C PRO A 42 -11.19 13.41 2.50
N TRP A 43 -12.13 12.76 1.82
CA TRP A 43 -12.17 12.76 0.36
C TRP A 43 -12.40 14.18 -0.16
N SER A 44 -11.58 14.62 -1.11
CA SER A 44 -11.69 15.93 -1.74
C SER A 44 -11.66 15.81 -3.25
N LEU A 45 -12.32 16.75 -3.92
CA LEU A 45 -12.37 16.80 -5.38
C LEU A 45 -11.10 17.45 -5.93
N GLN A 46 -10.34 16.69 -6.73
CA GLN A 46 -9.20 17.18 -7.51
C GLN A 46 -9.41 16.81 -8.97
N SER A 47 -9.40 17.79 -9.88
CA SER A 47 -9.50 17.54 -11.32
C SER A 47 -10.72 16.71 -11.76
N GLY A 48 -11.84 16.81 -11.02
CA GLY A 48 -13.06 16.02 -11.26
C GLY A 48 -13.02 14.58 -10.73
N LEU A 49 -12.02 14.24 -9.91
CA LEU A 49 -11.85 12.94 -9.27
C LEU A 49 -11.88 13.08 -7.75
N MET A 50 -12.36 12.05 -7.06
CA MET A 50 -12.26 11.97 -5.60
C MET A 50 -10.85 11.53 -5.23
N THR A 51 -10.21 12.30 -4.37
CA THR A 51 -8.84 12.05 -3.93
C THR A 51 -8.74 12.06 -2.43
N GLN A 52 -7.90 11.19 -1.90
CA GLN A 52 -7.67 11.01 -0.48
C GLN A 52 -6.21 10.66 -0.26
N VAL A 53 -5.66 11.11 0.86
CA VAL A 53 -4.33 10.69 1.31
C VAL A 53 -4.44 10.03 2.68
N CYS A 54 -3.79 8.89 2.84
CA CYS A 54 -3.77 8.10 4.05
C CYS A 54 -2.34 7.88 4.51
N ALA A 55 -2.13 7.91 5.82
CA ALA A 55 -0.90 7.50 6.47
C ALA A 55 -1.18 6.16 7.17
N SER A 56 -0.54 5.10 6.71
CA SER A 56 -0.55 3.79 7.36
C SER A 56 0.65 3.70 8.30
N ILE A 57 0.38 3.46 9.59
CA ILE A 57 1.38 3.48 10.65
C ILE A 57 1.44 2.11 11.30
N THR A 58 2.60 1.47 11.24
CA THR A 58 2.83 0.12 11.79
C THR A 58 4.01 0.18 12.73
N GLY A 59 3.73 0.26 14.04
CA GLY A 59 4.76 0.44 15.07
C GLY A 59 5.40 1.82 14.93
N GLY A 60 6.64 1.86 14.43
CA GLY A 60 7.36 3.11 14.11
C GLY A 60 7.47 3.43 12.62
N SER A 61 6.92 2.57 11.76
CA SER A 61 7.01 2.73 10.30
C SER A 61 5.76 3.45 9.78
N VAL A 62 5.97 4.50 8.99
CA VAL A 62 4.90 5.24 8.32
C VAL A 62 5.01 5.02 6.82
N GLN A 63 3.88 4.76 6.18
CA GLN A 63 3.73 4.65 4.75
C GLN A 63 2.59 5.57 4.30
N PHE A 64 2.87 6.50 3.39
CA PHE A 64 1.82 7.31 2.78
C PHE A 64 1.20 6.60 1.58
N LEU A 65 -0.11 6.77 1.43
CA LEU A 65 -0.93 6.17 0.39
C LEU A 65 -1.83 7.27 -0.20
N GLY A 66 -1.71 7.52 -1.50
CA GLY A 66 -2.65 8.37 -2.23
C GLY A 66 -3.73 7.50 -2.85
N ARG A 67 -4.98 7.92 -2.81
CA ARG A 67 -6.11 7.21 -3.42
C ARG A 67 -6.83 8.15 -4.37
N VAL A 68 -7.20 7.63 -5.53
CA VAL A 68 -7.95 8.35 -6.57
C VAL A 68 -9.14 7.50 -6.98
N ALA A 69 -10.34 8.05 -6.95
CA ALA A 69 -11.59 7.40 -7.28
C ALA A 69 -12.47 8.31 -8.14
N LEU A 70 -13.55 7.75 -8.71
CA LEU A 70 -14.55 8.53 -9.41
C LEU A 70 -15.28 9.46 -8.42
N ALA A 71 -15.48 10.71 -8.84
CA ALA A 71 -16.22 11.72 -8.06
C ALA A 71 -17.74 11.51 -8.02
N GLY A 72 -18.26 10.45 -8.67
CA GLY A 72 -19.67 10.14 -8.76
C GLY A 72 -19.92 8.86 -9.58
N PRO A 73 -21.18 8.38 -9.62
CA PRO A 73 -21.53 7.23 -10.43
C PRO A 73 -21.30 7.52 -11.93
N PRO A 74 -20.77 6.56 -12.71
CA PRO A 74 -20.62 6.74 -14.13
C PRO A 74 -22.00 6.90 -14.78
N SER A 75 -22.20 7.96 -15.56
CA SER A 75 -23.43 8.16 -16.32
C SER A 75 -23.44 7.21 -17.54
N PRO A 76 -24.56 6.56 -17.85
CA PRO A 76 -24.64 5.64 -18.99
C PRO A 76 -24.41 6.34 -20.34
N ASP A 77 -24.78 7.61 -20.45
CA ASP A 77 -24.60 8.43 -21.66
C ASP A 77 -23.14 8.91 -21.87
N PHE A 78 -22.31 8.83 -20.83
CA PHE A 78 -20.92 9.27 -20.85
C PHE A 78 -20.03 8.24 -20.15
N PRO A 79 -19.61 7.18 -20.87
CA PRO A 79 -18.74 6.15 -20.28
C PRO A 79 -17.43 6.79 -19.79
N PRO A 80 -16.93 6.37 -18.62
CA PRO A 80 -15.68 6.89 -18.10
C PRO A 80 -14.54 6.53 -19.06
N GLN A 81 -13.80 7.54 -19.49
CA GLN A 81 -12.67 7.37 -20.41
C GLN A 81 -11.37 7.19 -19.62
N GLN A 82 -10.39 6.54 -20.24
CA GLN A 82 -9.04 6.47 -19.68
C GLN A 82 -8.46 7.88 -19.56
N GLN A 83 -7.95 8.21 -18.38
CA GLN A 83 -7.31 9.48 -18.06
C GLN A 83 -5.93 9.17 -17.51
N GLU A 84 -4.91 9.78 -18.12
CA GLU A 84 -3.57 9.79 -17.53
C GLU A 84 -3.52 10.90 -16.48
N LEU A 85 -3.13 10.52 -15.26
CA LEU A 85 -3.04 11.42 -14.12
C LEU A 85 -1.61 11.48 -13.65
N ALA A 86 -1.07 12.70 -13.53
CA ALA A 86 0.20 12.92 -12.87
C ALA A 86 -0.06 13.08 -11.37
N THR A 87 0.45 12.15 -10.58
CA THR A 87 0.27 12.09 -9.13
C THR A 87 1.57 12.40 -8.43
N THR A 88 1.52 13.22 -7.39
CA THR A 88 2.67 13.54 -6.56
C THR A 88 2.28 13.38 -5.10
N LEU A 89 3.02 12.53 -4.40
CA LEU A 89 2.80 12.17 -3.00
C LEU A 89 4.08 12.45 -2.21
N SER A 90 4.02 13.36 -1.25
CA SER A 90 5.13 13.73 -0.39
C SER A 90 4.80 13.49 1.08
N GLY A 91 5.82 13.15 1.85
CA GLY A 91 5.71 12.89 3.27
C GLY A 91 6.80 13.62 4.05
N GLN A 92 6.45 14.16 5.21
CA GLN A 92 7.40 14.75 6.14
C GLN A 92 6.97 14.53 7.59
N VAL A 93 7.92 14.63 8.51
CA VAL A 93 7.62 14.84 9.93
C VAL A 93 7.39 16.32 10.16
N VAL A 94 6.28 16.70 10.82
CA VAL A 94 5.96 18.11 11.11
C VAL A 94 7.04 18.69 12.02
N GLY A 95 7.72 19.74 11.57
CA GLY A 95 8.84 20.35 12.29
C GLY A 95 10.13 19.51 12.27
N GLY A 96 10.21 18.48 11.43
CA GLY A 96 11.33 17.54 11.35
C GLY A 96 11.80 17.26 9.92
N ALA A 97 12.34 16.06 9.71
CA ALA A 97 12.89 15.63 8.43
C ALA A 97 11.80 15.26 7.39
N SER A 98 12.14 15.40 6.12
CA SER A 98 11.33 14.87 5.02
C SER A 98 11.48 13.35 4.94
N LEU A 99 10.37 12.65 4.69
CA LEU A 99 10.32 11.22 4.42
C LEU A 99 10.48 10.92 2.92
N GLY A 100 10.44 11.96 2.08
CA GLY A 100 10.63 11.88 0.64
C GLY A 100 9.40 12.33 -0.15
N SER A 101 9.50 12.17 -1.47
CA SER A 101 8.43 12.46 -2.41
C SER A 101 8.46 11.48 -3.57
N THR A 102 7.30 10.99 -3.98
CA THR A 102 7.10 10.10 -5.11
C THR A 102 6.20 10.79 -6.12
N SER A 103 6.62 10.85 -7.38
CA SER A 103 5.79 11.33 -8.48
C SER A 103 5.66 10.25 -9.54
N GLN A 104 4.45 9.97 -9.99
CA GLN A 104 4.19 8.92 -10.99
C GLN A 104 2.93 9.23 -11.81
N TYR A 105 2.95 8.77 -13.06
CA TYR A 105 1.79 8.79 -13.94
C TYR A 105 0.97 7.53 -13.74
N VAL A 106 -0.34 7.68 -13.55
CA VAL A 106 -1.27 6.57 -13.40
C VAL A 106 -2.38 6.67 -14.43
N ASN A 107 -2.72 5.53 -15.04
CA ASN A 107 -3.84 5.43 -15.95
C ASN A 107 -5.11 5.10 -15.16
N PHE A 108 -6.04 6.04 -15.11
CA PHE A 108 -7.32 5.92 -14.42
C PHE A 108 -8.44 5.68 -15.43
N LEU A 109 -9.20 4.58 -15.28
CA LEU A 109 -10.26 4.22 -16.23
C LEU A 109 -11.66 4.28 -15.64
N ALA A 110 -11.83 3.94 -14.36
CA ALA A 110 -13.09 4.01 -13.59
C ALA A 110 -12.97 3.41 -12.17
N SER A 111 -11.87 2.74 -11.85
CA SER A 111 -11.64 2.07 -10.57
C SER A 111 -10.79 2.91 -9.64
N THR A 112 -10.92 2.66 -8.32
CA THR A 112 -10.05 3.30 -7.33
C THR A 112 -8.60 2.87 -7.56
N VAL A 113 -7.72 3.85 -7.80
CA VAL A 113 -6.28 3.66 -7.93
C VAL A 113 -5.62 4.06 -6.62
N THR A 114 -4.75 3.18 -6.12
CA THR A 114 -3.90 3.46 -4.96
C THR A 114 -2.47 3.70 -5.40
N VAL A 115 -1.90 4.80 -4.94
CA VAL A 115 -0.56 5.27 -5.24
C VAL A 115 0.28 5.12 -3.97
N ASN A 116 1.31 4.27 -4.04
CA ASN A 116 2.23 4.11 -2.91
C ASN A 116 3.19 5.29 -2.84
N GLY A 117 3.25 5.91 -1.68
CA GLY A 117 4.09 7.06 -1.39
C GLY A 117 5.43 6.73 -0.77
N PRO A 118 6.13 7.75 -0.27
CA PRO A 118 7.29 7.56 0.58
C PRO A 118 6.90 6.83 1.87
N SER A 119 7.82 6.01 2.36
CA SER A 119 7.79 5.42 3.69
C SER A 119 9.07 5.68 4.44
N GLY A 120 8.98 5.63 5.76
CA GLY A 120 10.14 5.77 6.63
C GLY A 120 9.81 5.45 8.07
N THR A 121 10.86 5.36 8.88
CA THR A 121 10.73 5.17 10.32
C THR A 121 10.76 6.52 11.01
N VAL A 122 9.83 6.72 11.94
CA VAL A 122 9.66 7.98 12.68
C VAL A 122 9.57 7.69 14.17
N ALA A 123 10.07 8.63 14.97
CA ALA A 123 10.03 8.49 16.41
C ALA A 123 8.57 8.51 16.91
N CYS A 124 8.31 7.71 17.94
CA CYS A 124 7.01 7.64 18.58
C CYS A 124 6.55 9.01 19.09
N GLY A 125 5.26 9.33 18.97
CA GLY A 125 4.69 10.63 19.33
C GLY A 125 4.96 11.76 18.32
N SER A 126 5.69 11.49 17.23
CA SER A 126 5.85 12.46 16.15
C SER A 126 4.56 12.63 15.35
N THR A 127 4.34 13.82 14.82
CA THR A 127 3.27 14.06 13.83
C THR A 127 3.86 13.97 12.43
N VAL A 128 3.32 13.11 11.60
CA VAL A 128 3.67 13.01 10.19
C VAL A 128 2.61 13.71 9.33
N SER A 129 3.06 14.38 8.29
CA SER A 129 2.23 15.12 7.35
C SER A 129 2.48 14.60 5.95
N GLY A 130 1.40 14.19 5.28
CA GLY A 130 1.39 13.70 3.91
C GLY A 130 0.63 14.66 3.01
N THR A 131 1.15 14.88 1.81
CA THR A 131 0.54 15.73 0.78
C THR A 131 0.38 14.93 -0.49
N PHE A 132 -0.83 14.88 -1.03
CA PHE A 132 -1.14 14.20 -2.28
C PHE A 132 -1.79 15.16 -3.27
N SER A 133 -1.23 15.27 -4.45
CA SER A 133 -1.77 16.08 -5.53
C SER A 133 -1.94 15.25 -6.79
N VAL A 134 -3.08 15.45 -7.43
CA VAL A 134 -3.40 14.85 -8.71
C VAL A 134 -3.61 15.96 -9.72
N THR A 135 -2.88 15.86 -10.82
CA THR A 135 -2.98 16.77 -11.96
C THR A 135 -3.38 16.00 -13.21
N LYS A 136 -4.14 16.70 -14.06
CA LYS A 136 -4.64 16.19 -15.34
C LYS A 136 -4.40 17.28 -16.37
N PHE A 137 -4.24 16.90 -17.63
CA PHE A 137 -4.14 17.88 -18.72
C PHE A 137 -5.32 18.88 -18.68
N GLY A 138 -4.99 20.16 -18.49
CA GLY A 138 -5.97 21.26 -18.36
C GLY A 138 -6.44 21.58 -16.93
N TRP A 139 -6.00 20.84 -15.90
CA TRP A 139 -6.38 21.06 -14.50
C TRP A 139 -5.13 21.10 -13.60
N GLY A 140 -4.97 22.20 -12.85
CA GLY A 140 -3.83 22.42 -11.96
C GLY A 140 -3.87 21.58 -10.67
N PRO A 141 -2.74 21.48 -9.94
CA PRO A 141 -2.66 20.72 -8.70
C PRO A 141 -3.47 21.41 -7.58
N SER A 142 -4.30 20.64 -6.88
CA SER A 142 -5.03 21.10 -5.69
C SER A 142 -4.76 20.18 -4.50
N PRO A 143 -3.55 20.20 -3.91
CA PRO A 143 -3.08 19.15 -3.00
C PRO A 143 -4.01 18.92 -1.80
N VAL A 144 -4.21 17.65 -1.42
CA VAL A 144 -4.84 17.25 -0.16
C VAL A 144 -3.77 16.89 0.86
N THR A 145 -4.03 17.21 2.11
CA THR A 145 -3.09 16.99 3.22
C THR A 145 -3.71 16.07 4.26
N VAL A 146 -2.91 15.18 4.85
CA VAL A 146 -3.25 14.45 6.08
C VAL A 146 -2.18 14.71 7.12
N ASN A 147 -2.59 14.87 8.37
CA ASN A 147 -1.71 14.85 9.51
C ASN A 147 -2.10 13.67 10.40
N ALA A 148 -1.13 12.85 10.76
CA ALA A 148 -1.32 11.69 11.60
C ALA A 148 -0.28 11.68 12.72
N VAL A 149 -0.69 11.32 13.93
CA VAL A 149 0.21 11.16 15.07
C VAL A 149 0.64 9.71 15.14
N VAL A 150 1.94 9.47 15.28
CA VAL A 150 2.51 8.12 15.41
C VAL A 150 2.27 7.63 16.84
N PRO A 151 1.42 6.61 17.04
CA PRO A 151 1.09 6.13 18.38
C PRO A 151 2.27 5.40 19.03
N CYS A 152 2.30 5.50 20.35
CA CYS A 152 3.03 4.64 21.27
C CYS A 152 2.01 3.72 21.94
#